data_AF-A0AA37M6I4-F1
#
_entry.id   AF-A0AA37M6I4-F1
#
_cell.length_a   1.000
_cell.length_b   1.000
_cell.length_c   1.000
_cell.angle_alpha   90.00
_cell.angle_beta   90.00
_cell.angle_gamma   90.00
#
_symmetry.space_group_name_H-M   'P 1'
#
loop_
_entity.id
_entity.type
_entity.pdbx_description
1 polymer ?
#
loop_
_entity_poly.entity_id
_entity_poly.type
_entity_poly.pdbx_seq_one_letter_code
_entity_poly.pdbx_strand_id
1 'polypeptide(L)'
;MKFAPNRLYVESYAKCPNCGILLYENPANEAPDTTQANGQIYCSAWCVTWEAEREERRREVAETGTRRNPAIVVEESSGNI
;
A
#
# COMPACT_ATOMS: atom_id res chain seq x y z
N MET A 1 10.58 -10.27 -15.08
CA MET A 1 10.43 -9.60 -16.40
C MET A 1 9.42 -10.37 -17.20
N LYS A 2 8.30 -9.75 -17.60
CA LYS A 2 7.36 -10.31 -18.57
C LYS A 2 7.77 -9.75 -19.93
N PHE A 3 8.04 -10.59 -20.92
CA PHE A 3 8.38 -10.12 -22.26
C PHE A 3 7.09 -9.78 -23.02
N ALA A 4 7.06 -8.65 -23.73
CA ALA A 4 6.03 -8.41 -24.73
C ALA A 4 6.10 -9.46 -25.85
N PRO A 5 5.02 -9.68 -26.63
CA PRO A 5 4.99 -10.67 -27.71
C PRO A 5 6.11 -10.51 -28.75
N ASN A 6 6.60 -9.29 -28.94
CA ASN A 6 7.72 -8.94 -29.81
C ASN A 6 9.11 -9.24 -29.20
N ARG A 7 9.19 -9.76 -27.97
CA ARG A 7 10.42 -10.02 -27.18
C ARG A 7 11.30 -8.79 -26.92
N LEU A 8 10.73 -7.59 -27.05
CA LEU A 8 11.45 -6.32 -26.95
C LEU A 8 10.88 -5.46 -25.81
N TYR A 9 11.04 -5.90 -24.55
CA TYR A 9 10.71 -5.14 -23.33
C TYR A 9 9.22 -5.14 -22.90
N VAL A 10 8.96 -4.62 -21.69
CA VAL A 10 7.61 -4.33 -21.17
C VAL A 10 7.21 -2.95 -21.70
N GLU A 11 6.10 -2.84 -22.43
CA GLU A 11 5.68 -1.59 -23.07
C GLU A 11 5.00 -0.62 -22.08
N SER A 12 4.18 -1.13 -21.16
CA SER A 12 3.55 -0.37 -20.09
C SER A 12 3.31 -1.24 -18.85
N TYR A 13 3.39 -0.62 -17.67
CA TYR A 13 2.92 -1.22 -16.42
C TYR A 13 2.41 -0.12 -15.48
N ALA A 14 1.36 -0.43 -14.73
CA ALA A 14 0.99 0.32 -13.53
C ALA A 14 1.67 -0.31 -12.31
N LYS A 15 1.86 0.47 -11.24
CA LYS A 15 2.39 -0.03 -9.97
C LYS A 15 1.32 0.10 -8.90
N CYS A 16 1.06 -0.98 -8.16
CA CYS A 16 0.16 -0.92 -7.01
C CYS A 16 0.69 0.12 -5.99
N PRO A 17 -0.11 1.13 -5.60
CA PRO A 17 0.33 2.19 -4.69
C PRO A 17 0.70 1.67 -3.30
N ASN A 18 0.04 0.59 -2.85
CA ASN A 18 0.26 0.01 -1.52
C ASN A 18 1.50 -0.90 -1.46
N CYS A 19 1.52 -1.98 -2.25
CA CYS A 19 2.54 -3.04 -2.13
C CYS A 19 3.64 -2.98 -3.20
N GLY A 20 3.46 -2.17 -4.24
CA GLY A 20 4.45 -1.96 -5.28
C GLY A 20 4.58 -3.06 -6.34
N ILE A 21 3.69 -4.06 -6.36
CA ILE A 21 3.65 -5.05 -7.44
C ILE A 21 3.32 -4.38 -8.79
N LEU A 22 3.88 -4.91 -9.87
CA LEU A 22 3.65 -4.41 -11.22
C LEU A 22 2.39 -5.03 -11.82
N LEU A 23 1.49 -4.19 -12.29
CA LEU A 23 0.23 -4.51 -12.94
C LEU A 23 0.41 -4.30 -14.45
N TYR A 24 0.21 -5.35 -15.22
CA TYR A 24 0.38 -5.30 -16.67
C TYR A 24 -0.98 -5.15 -17.34
N GLU A 25 -1.06 -4.24 -18.32
CA GLU A 25 -2.21 -4.15 -19.20
C GLU A 25 -2.28 -5.46 -20.00
N ASN A 26 -3.32 -6.25 -19.77
CA ASN A 26 -3.68 -7.42 -20.56
C ASN A 26 -2.75 -8.65 -20.41
N PRO A 27 -3.02 -9.58 -19.48
CA PRO A 27 -2.64 -10.95 -19.72
C PRO A 27 -3.73 -11.58 -20.61
N ALA A 28 -3.34 -12.22 -21.70
CA ALA A 28 -4.20 -13.15 -22.44
C ALA A 28 -4.72 -14.34 -21.56
N ASN A 29 -4.48 -14.29 -20.25
CA ASN A 29 -4.93 -15.17 -19.18
C ASN A 29 -5.15 -14.29 -17.94
N GLU A 30 -6.39 -13.83 -17.74
CA GLU A 30 -6.97 -13.22 -16.51
C GLU A 30 -5.98 -12.68 -15.47
N ALA A 31 -5.85 -11.35 -15.39
CA ALA A 31 -5.14 -10.72 -14.28
C ALA A 31 -5.91 -11.02 -12.98
N PRO A 32 -5.23 -11.23 -11.84
CA PRO A 32 -5.90 -11.31 -10.54
C PRO A 32 -6.74 -10.04 -10.33
N ASP A 33 -7.95 -10.15 -9.79
CA ASP A 33 -8.96 -9.09 -9.59
C ASP A 33 -8.37 -7.72 -9.19
N THR A 34 -7.88 -6.96 -10.18
CA THR A 34 -7.37 -5.62 -9.95
C THR A 34 -8.54 -4.73 -9.58
N THR A 35 -8.38 -3.93 -8.55
CA THR A 35 -9.45 -3.06 -8.03
C THR A 35 -9.06 -1.61 -8.27
N GLN A 36 -10.01 -0.79 -8.73
CA GLN A 36 -9.79 0.65 -8.89
C GLN A 36 -10.36 1.41 -7.69
N ALA A 37 -9.59 2.35 -7.15
CA ALA A 37 -10.02 3.26 -6.09
C ALA A 37 -9.30 4.59 -6.23
N ASN A 38 -9.99 5.71 -6.00
CA ASN A 38 -9.40 7.07 -6.05
C ASN A 38 -8.62 7.38 -7.36
N GLY A 39 -9.07 6.81 -8.49
CA GLY A 39 -8.39 6.97 -9.79
C GLY A 39 -7.08 6.19 -9.93
N GLN A 40 -6.77 5.28 -9.01
CA GLN A 40 -5.57 4.43 -9.04
C GLN A 40 -5.97 2.94 -9.11
N ILE A 41 -5.07 2.11 -9.65
CA ILE A 41 -5.28 0.67 -9.78
C ILE A 41 -4.45 -0.07 -8.73
N TYR A 42 -5.11 -0.94 -7.98
CA TYR A 42 -4.52 -1.79 -6.94
C TYR A 42 -4.55 -3.25 -7.35
N CYS A 43 -3.62 -4.04 -6.83
CA CYS A 43 -3.56 -5.47 -7.12
C CYS A 43 -4.65 -6.30 -6.41
N SER A 44 -5.35 -5.72 -5.44
CA SER A 44 -6.47 -6.35 -4.72
C SER A 44 -7.22 -5.32 -3.87
N ALA A 45 -8.46 -5.65 -3.48
CA ALA A 45 -9.24 -4.86 -2.52
C ALA A 45 -8.52 -4.68 -1.16
N TRP A 46 -7.79 -5.70 -0.69
CA TRP A 46 -7.00 -5.60 0.54
C TRP A 46 -5.96 -4.47 0.49
N CYS A 47 -5.35 -4.25 -0.68
CA CYS A 47 -4.38 -3.16 -0.84
C CYS A 47 -5.03 -1.77 -0.78
N VAL A 48 -6.29 -1.65 -1.16
CA VAL A 48 -7.05 -0.40 -1.02
C VAL A 48 -7.28 -0.11 0.47
N THR A 49 -7.80 -1.08 1.21
CA THR A 49 -8.12 -0.92 2.63
C THR A 49 -6.89 -0.56 3.45
N TRP A 50 -5.78 -1.29 3.25
CA TRP A 50 -4.57 -1.08 4.01
C TRP A 50 -3.91 0.29 3.77
N GLU A 51 -4.01 0.80 2.54
CA GLU A 51 -3.49 2.12 2.21
C GLU A 51 -4.30 3.23 2.88
N ALA A 52 -5.63 3.09 2.91
CA ALA A 52 -6.52 3.99 3.63
C ALA A 52 -6.22 4.00 5.15
N GLU A 53 -6.08 2.84 5.77
CA GLU A 53 -5.75 2.74 7.21
C GLU A 53 -4.37 3.34 7.53
N ARG A 54 -3.38 3.17 6.64
CA ARG A 54 -2.07 3.81 6.82
C ARG A 54 -2.17 5.34 6.78
N GLU A 55 -3.00 5.87 5.92
CA GLU A 55 -3.21 7.30 5.80
C GLU A 55 -3.96 7.85 7.02
N GLU A 56 -4.96 7.13 7.52
CA GLU A 56 -5.65 7.45 8.77
C GLU A 56 -4.68 7.50 9.96
N ARG A 57 -3.85 6.46 10.15
CA ARG A 57 -2.82 6.45 11.22
C ARG A 57 -1.84 7.63 11.09
N ARG A 58 -1.53 8.08 9.87
CA ARG A 58 -0.67 9.25 9.64
C ARG A 58 -1.36 10.55 10.03
N ARG A 59 -2.65 10.69 9.72
CA ARG A 59 -3.47 11.84 10.13
C ARG A 59 -3.62 11.91 11.64
N GLU A 60 -3.94 10.79 12.28
CA GLU A 60 -4.02 10.72 13.75
C GLU A 60 -2.71 11.15 14.42
N VAL A 61 -1.55 10.69 13.91
CA VAL A 61 -0.24 11.12 14.43
C VAL A 61 0.01 12.61 14.22
N ALA A 62 -0.42 13.17 13.09
CA ALA A 62 -0.30 14.59 12.81
C ALA A 62 -1.19 15.44 13.74
N GLU A 63 -2.39 14.98 14.07
CA GLU A 63 -3.34 15.67 14.93
C GLU A 63 -2.99 15.55 16.42
N THR A 64 -2.50 14.38 16.85
CA THR A 64 -2.22 14.09 18.26
C THR A 64 -0.77 14.36 18.68
N GLY A 65 0.13 14.70 17.74
CA GLY A 65 1.53 15.01 17.98
C GLY A 65 2.36 13.87 18.61
N THR A 66 1.75 12.72 18.88
CA THR A 66 2.37 11.59 19.56
C THR A 66 2.63 10.48 18.55
N ARG A 67 3.89 10.30 18.14
CA ARG A 67 4.30 9.03 17.54
C ARG A 67 4.23 7.95 18.62
N ARG A 68 3.10 7.24 18.70
CA ARG A 68 3.07 5.97 19.44
C ARG A 68 3.92 4.97 18.67
N ASN A 69 5.13 4.72 19.15
CA ASN A 69 5.93 3.60 18.71
C ASN A 69 5.37 2.33 19.38
N PRO A 70 4.78 1.37 18.64
CA PRO A 70 4.19 0.18 19.25
C PRO A 70 5.24 -0.70 19.96
N ALA A 71 6.54 -0.45 19.77
CA ALA A 71 7.62 -1.17 20.44
C ALA A 71 8.06 -0.56 21.79
N ILE A 72 7.52 0.59 22.20
CA ILE A 72 7.94 1.28 23.44
C ILE A 72 6.69 1.72 24.21
N VAL A 73 6.18 0.83 25.06
CA VAL A 73 5.30 1.20 26.17
C VAL A 73 6.25 1.49 27.34
N VAL A 74 6.58 2.76 27.59
CA VAL A 74 7.15 3.13 28.89
C VAL A 74 5.96 3.47 29.77
N GLU A 75 5.59 2.52 30.63
CA GLU A 75 4.75 2.82 31.78
C GLU A 75 5.55 3.75 32.70
N GLU A 76 5.30 5.05 32.62
CA GLU A 76 5.74 5.97 33.67
C GLU A 76 4.86 5.73 34.90
N SER A 77 5.26 4.76 35.74
CA SER A 77 4.71 4.60 37.07
C SER A 77 5.19 5.77 37.93
N SER A 78 4.27 6.67 38.25
CA SER A 78 4.42 7.78 39.19
C SER A 78 5.04 7.31 40.52
N GLY A 79 6.36 7.45 40.64
CA GLY A 79 7.12 7.20 41.86
C GLY A 79 7.25 8.49 42.67
N ASN A 80 6.49 8.56 43.75
CA ASN A 80 6.50 9.60 44.77
C ASN A 80 7.87 9.68 45.48
N ILE A 81 8.57 10.81 45.42
CA ILE A 81 9.64 11.23 46.35
C ILE A 81 9.43 12.71 46.66
#